data_AF-A0A852JT27-F1
#
_entry.id   AF-A0A852JT27-F1
#
_cell.length_a   1.000
_cell.length_b   1.000
_cell.length_c   1.000
_cell.angle_alpha   90.00
_cell.angle_beta   90.00
_cell.angle_gamma   90.00
#
_symmetry.space_group_name_H-M   'P 1'
#
loop_
_entity.id
_entity.type
_entity.pdbx_description
1 polymer ?
#
loop_
_entity_poly.entity_id
_entity_poly.type
_entity_poly.pdbx_seq_one_letter_code
_entity_poly.pdbx_strand_id
1 'polypeptide(L)'
;KDISKEFSLGSLQIQKTIKKTARREQLMREEAEQKRLKTVLELQFILEKLGDDEVRSDLKQGSSGVPVLTEEELTMLDEFYKLVYPERDMNMRLNEQYEQASVHLWDLLEGKEKPVCGTT
;
A
#
# COMPACT_ATOMS: atom_id res chain seq x y z
N LYS A 1 52.58 -19.10 8.26
CA LYS A 1 51.93 -18.24 9.29
C LYS A 1 51.10 -17.12 8.66
N ASP A 2 51.47 -16.64 7.46
CA ASP A 2 50.78 -15.53 6.79
C ASP A 2 49.40 -15.92 6.22
N ILE A 3 49.26 -17.13 5.67
CA ILE A 3 47.97 -17.66 5.17
C ILE A 3 46.88 -17.67 6.26
N SER A 4 47.23 -18.03 7.51
CA SER A 4 46.27 -18.02 8.62
C SER A 4 45.81 -16.59 8.96
N LYS A 5 46.68 -15.60 8.85
CA LYS A 5 46.34 -14.19 9.08
C LYS A 5 45.48 -13.64 7.94
N GLU A 6 45.84 -13.95 6.70
CA GLU A 6 45.04 -13.58 5.52
C GLU A 6 43.64 -14.18 5.57
N PHE A 7 43.52 -15.46 5.95
CA PHE A 7 42.23 -16.12 6.14
C PHE A 7 41.39 -15.46 7.24
N SER A 8 41.99 -15.14 8.40
CA SER A 8 41.29 -14.42 9.48
C SER A 8 40.88 -12.99 9.10
N LEU A 9 41.68 -12.30 8.30
CA LEU A 9 41.32 -10.97 7.76
C LEU A 9 40.17 -11.08 6.76
N GLY A 10 40.22 -12.07 5.86
CA GLY A 10 39.16 -12.35 4.90
C GLY A 10 37.83 -12.70 5.59
N SER A 11 37.85 -13.54 6.62
CA SER A 11 36.65 -13.89 7.38
C SER A 11 36.04 -12.69 8.13
N LEU A 12 36.88 -11.82 8.71
CA LEU A 12 36.44 -10.59 9.35
C LEU A 12 35.81 -9.61 8.33
N GLN A 13 36.41 -9.49 7.14
CA GLN A 13 35.86 -8.66 6.06
C GLN A 13 34.50 -9.18 5.59
N ILE A 14 34.35 -10.50 5.41
CA ILE A 14 33.08 -11.12 5.05
C ILE A 14 32.02 -10.83 6.12
N GLN A 15 32.33 -11.00 7.41
CA GLN A 15 31.37 -10.69 8.49
C GLN A 15 30.94 -9.21 8.49
N LYS A 16 31.89 -8.29 8.27
CA LYS A 16 31.58 -6.85 8.16
C LYS A 16 30.65 -6.57 6.98
N THR A 17 30.92 -7.18 5.82
CA THR A 17 30.08 -7.03 4.62
C THR A 17 28.68 -7.58 4.84
N ILE A 18 28.54 -8.78 5.41
CA ILE A 18 27.23 -9.37 5.76
C ILE A 18 26.44 -8.43 6.67
N LYS A 19 27.05 -7.93 7.75
CA LYS A 19 26.40 -7.01 8.68
C LYS A 19 25.99 -5.69 8.01
N LYS A 20 26.82 -5.17 7.09
CA LYS A 20 26.54 -3.94 6.34
C LYS A 20 25.36 -4.14 5.37
N THR A 21 25.33 -5.26 4.66
CA THR A 21 24.24 -5.60 3.73
C THR A 21 22.93 -5.81 4.50
N ALA A 22 22.94 -6.60 5.59
CA ALA A 22 21.75 -6.84 6.41
C ALA A 22 21.16 -5.52 6.99
N ARG A 23 22.03 -4.61 7.46
CA ARG A 23 21.59 -3.30 7.94
C ARG A 23 20.97 -2.45 6.83
N ARG A 24 21.55 -2.49 5.62
CA ARG A 24 21.02 -1.75 4.46
C ARG A 24 19.67 -2.30 4.03
N GLU A 25 19.51 -3.61 3.97
CA GLU A 25 18.24 -4.26 3.64
C GLU A 25 17.15 -3.95 4.68
N GLN A 26 17.51 -3.94 5.96
CA GLN A 26 16.58 -3.53 7.01
C GLN A 26 16.10 -2.08 6.79
N LEU A 27 17.02 -1.14 6.56
CA LEU A 27 16.66 0.27 6.33
C LEU A 27 15.78 0.43 5.08
N MET A 28 16.10 -0.28 4.00
CA MET A 28 15.29 -0.26 2.78
C MET A 28 13.88 -0.82 2.99
N ARG A 29 13.72 -1.85 3.82
CA ARG A 29 12.40 -2.39 4.19
C ARG A 29 11.60 -1.39 5.03
N GLU A 30 12.22 -0.80 6.04
CA GLU A 30 11.57 0.22 6.89
C GLU A 30 11.12 1.44 6.06
N GLU A 31 11.95 1.91 5.12
CA GLU A 31 11.57 2.99 4.19
C GLU A 31 10.42 2.59 3.26
N ALA A 32 10.40 1.34 2.78
CA ALA A 32 9.32 0.83 1.94
C ALA A 32 8.00 0.72 2.71
N GLU A 33 8.03 0.25 3.97
CA GLU A 33 6.87 0.19 4.86
C GLU A 33 6.33 1.59 5.18
N GLN A 34 7.20 2.57 5.44
CA GLN A 34 6.78 3.96 5.64
C GLN A 34 6.12 4.55 4.39
N LYS A 35 6.65 4.27 3.20
CA LYS A 35 6.03 4.70 1.94
C LYS A 35 4.67 4.07 1.73
N ARG A 36 4.52 2.77 2.01
CA ARG A 36 3.23 2.07 1.93
C ARG A 36 2.22 2.68 2.90
N LEU A 37 2.60 2.92 4.15
CA LEU A 37 1.73 3.56 5.13
C LEU A 37 1.30 4.96 4.67
N LYS A 38 2.24 5.75 4.14
CA LYS A 38 1.91 7.05 3.53
C LYS A 38 0.86 6.90 2.41
N THR A 39 1.06 5.96 1.49
CA THR A 39 0.13 5.73 0.37
C THR A 39 -1.26 5.29 0.86
N VAL A 40 -1.34 4.47 1.92
CA VAL A 40 -2.63 4.14 2.55
C VAL A 40 -3.32 5.40 3.05
N LEU A 41 -2.62 6.29 3.77
CA LEU A 41 -3.20 7.53 4.28
C LEU A 41 -3.66 8.47 3.15
N GLU A 42 -2.90 8.57 2.06
CA GLU A 42 -3.28 9.35 0.88
C GLU A 42 -4.55 8.79 0.22
N LEU A 43 -4.62 7.47 0.03
CA LEU A 43 -5.80 6.80 -0.52
C LEU A 43 -7.02 7.00 0.36
N GLN A 44 -6.86 6.82 1.67
CA GLN A 44 -7.90 7.03 2.66
C GLN A 44 -8.51 8.43 2.56
N PHE A 45 -7.66 9.45 2.49
CA PHE A 45 -8.08 10.83 2.28
C PHE A 45 -8.81 11.02 0.95
N ILE A 46 -8.30 10.45 -0.14
CA ILE A 46 -8.93 10.55 -1.47
C ILE A 46 -10.33 9.93 -1.45
N LEU A 47 -10.47 8.71 -0.95
CA LEU A 47 -11.76 8.04 -0.91
C LEU A 47 -12.79 8.79 -0.04
N GLU A 48 -12.36 9.38 1.07
CA GLU A 48 -13.22 10.24 1.89
C GLU A 48 -13.67 11.49 1.10
N LYS A 49 -12.79 12.09 0.30
CA LYS A 49 -13.12 13.24 -0.56
C LYS A 49 -14.04 12.89 -1.72
N LEU A 50 -14.07 11.64 -2.16
CA LEU A 50 -15.03 11.19 -3.17
C LEU A 50 -16.47 11.10 -2.67
N GLY A 51 -16.72 11.29 -1.37
CA GLY A 51 -18.06 11.50 -0.82
C GLY A 51 -18.61 12.91 -1.00
N ASP A 52 -17.80 13.86 -1.51
CA ASP A 52 -18.21 15.24 -1.79
C ASP A 52 -18.66 15.38 -3.26
N ASP A 53 -19.92 15.77 -3.46
CA ASP A 53 -20.53 15.92 -4.79
C ASP A 53 -19.80 16.95 -5.66
N GLU A 54 -19.25 18.02 -5.07
CA GLU A 54 -18.47 19.02 -5.81
C GLU A 54 -17.18 18.39 -6.34
N VAL A 55 -16.47 17.64 -5.50
CA VAL A 55 -15.24 16.92 -5.89
C VAL A 55 -15.53 15.90 -6.98
N ARG A 56 -16.61 15.13 -6.87
CA ARG A 56 -17.01 14.17 -7.91
C ARG A 56 -17.37 14.86 -9.22
N SER A 57 -18.10 15.97 -9.15
CA SER A 57 -18.45 16.78 -10.32
C SER A 57 -17.18 17.30 -11.02
N ASP A 58 -16.24 17.83 -10.26
CA ASP A 58 -14.97 18.34 -10.78
C ASP A 58 -14.14 17.23 -11.44
N LEU A 59 -14.10 16.03 -10.87
CA LEU A 59 -13.41 14.88 -11.47
C LEU A 59 -14.08 14.41 -12.77
N LYS A 60 -15.41 14.47 -12.86
CA LYS A 60 -16.16 14.13 -14.09
C LYS A 60 -16.01 15.16 -15.18
N GLN A 61 -15.92 16.44 -14.83
CA GLN A 61 -15.71 17.52 -15.80
C GLN A 61 -14.24 17.62 -16.23
N GLY A 62 -13.34 17.39 -15.28
CA GLY A 62 -11.90 17.51 -15.41
C GLY A 62 -11.42 18.89 -15.85
N SER A 63 -10.12 18.98 -16.17
CA SER A 63 -9.53 20.22 -16.68
C SER A 63 -9.77 20.32 -18.19
N SER A 64 -10.32 21.45 -18.64
CA SER A 64 -10.65 21.69 -20.06
C SER A 64 -11.73 20.77 -20.64
N GLY A 65 -12.60 20.19 -19.80
CA GLY A 65 -13.74 19.37 -20.21
C GLY A 65 -13.41 17.92 -20.57
N VAL A 66 -12.17 17.46 -20.30
CA VAL A 66 -11.78 16.06 -20.42
C VAL A 66 -11.97 15.39 -19.05
N PRO A 67 -12.90 14.44 -18.90
CA PRO A 67 -13.13 13.75 -17.63
C PRO A 67 -11.86 13.11 -17.10
N VAL A 68 -11.59 13.27 -15.80
CA VAL A 68 -10.53 12.55 -15.10
C VAL A 68 -10.98 11.13 -14.76
N LEU A 69 -12.25 10.98 -14.35
CA LEU A 69 -12.89 9.71 -14.06
C LEU A 69 -14.28 9.65 -14.68
N THR A 70 -14.65 8.47 -15.14
CA THR A 70 -16.01 8.12 -15.57
C THR A 70 -16.92 7.85 -14.38
N GLU A 71 -18.24 7.83 -14.61
CA GLU A 71 -19.20 7.48 -13.55
C GLU A 71 -19.02 6.02 -13.11
N GLU A 72 -18.68 5.14 -14.05
CA GLU A 72 -18.35 3.74 -13.79
C GLU A 72 -17.11 3.61 -12.88
N GLU A 73 -16.04 4.38 -13.16
CA GLU A 73 -14.83 4.40 -12.32
C GLU A 73 -15.10 4.94 -10.92
N LEU A 74 -15.90 6.00 -10.80
CA LEU A 74 -16.31 6.53 -9.50
C LEU A 74 -17.14 5.49 -8.72
N THR A 75 -18.05 4.78 -9.38
CA THR A 75 -18.82 3.70 -8.77
C THR A 75 -17.92 2.56 -8.28
N MET A 76 -16.88 2.19 -9.04
CA MET A 76 -15.89 1.20 -8.60
C MET A 76 -15.14 1.66 -7.34
N LEU A 77 -14.80 2.95 -7.25
CA LEU A 77 -14.17 3.53 -6.06
C LEU A 77 -15.11 3.57 -4.86
N ASP A 78 -16.41 3.80 -5.05
CA ASP A 78 -17.43 3.74 -4.00
C ASP A 78 -17.57 2.32 -3.44
N GLU A 79 -17.58 1.30 -4.32
CA GLU A 79 -17.61 -0.09 -3.89
C GLU A 79 -16.31 -0.48 -3.17
N PHE A 80 -15.16 -0.01 -3.64
CA PHE A 80 -13.88 -0.26 -2.96
C PHE A 80 -13.83 0.43 -1.59
N TYR A 81 -14.37 1.65 -1.46
CA TYR A 81 -14.46 2.36 -0.19
C TYR A 81 -15.18 1.52 0.88
N LYS A 82 -16.30 0.87 0.54
CA LYS A 82 -17.04 -0.01 1.46
C LYS A 82 -16.21 -1.21 1.95
N LEU A 83 -15.24 -1.68 1.16
CA LEU A 83 -14.37 -2.80 1.55
C LEU A 83 -13.28 -2.37 2.54
N VAL A 84 -12.70 -1.18 2.34
CA VAL A 84 -11.58 -0.68 3.18
C VAL A 84 -12.04 0.19 4.34
N TYR A 85 -13.29 0.67 4.29
CA TYR A 85 -14.03 1.34 5.36
C TYR A 85 -15.38 0.65 5.61
N PRO A 86 -15.37 -0.60 6.11
CA PRO A 86 -16.61 -1.33 6.31
C PRO A 86 -17.42 -0.74 7.45
N GLU A 87 -18.74 -0.66 7.27
CA GLU A 87 -19.67 -0.42 8.38
C GLU A 87 -19.51 -1.50 9.45
N ARG A 88 -19.68 -1.13 10.73
CA ARG A 88 -19.43 -2.03 11.85
C ARG A 88 -20.36 -3.25 11.80
N ASP A 89 -19.80 -4.45 11.60
CA ASP A 89 -20.55 -5.71 11.66
C ASP A 89 -20.58 -6.27 13.09
N MET A 90 -21.72 -6.14 13.77
CA MET A 90 -21.89 -6.59 15.16
C MET A 90 -21.77 -8.11 15.34
N ASN A 91 -21.78 -8.89 14.27
CA ASN A 91 -21.59 -10.35 14.30
C ASN A 91 -20.11 -10.77 14.27
N MET A 92 -19.20 -9.84 13.96
CA MET A 92 -17.77 -10.10 13.82
C MET A 92 -16.97 -9.31 14.86
N ARG A 93 -15.79 -9.80 15.27
CA ARG A 93 -14.90 -8.99 16.10
C ARG A 93 -14.28 -7.87 15.26
N LEU A 94 -14.03 -6.73 15.91
CA LEU A 94 -13.47 -5.56 15.22
C LEU A 94 -12.13 -5.87 14.53
N ASN A 95 -11.23 -6.62 15.20
CA ASN A 95 -9.94 -6.98 14.63
C ASN A 95 -10.06 -7.91 13.42
N GLU A 96 -11.02 -8.83 13.42
CA GLU A 96 -11.27 -9.74 12.28
C GLU A 96 -11.83 -8.95 11.07
N GLN A 97 -12.68 -7.96 11.33
CA GLN A 97 -13.23 -7.11 10.28
C GLN A 97 -12.15 -6.27 9.60
N TYR A 98 -11.25 -5.66 10.39
CA TYR A 98 -10.14 -4.88 9.85
C TYR A 98 -9.00 -5.74 9.28
N GLU A 99 -8.91 -7.02 9.64
CA GLU A 99 -8.04 -7.98 8.94
C GLU A 99 -8.49 -8.16 7.48
N GLN A 100 -9.81 -8.21 7.22
CA GLN A 100 -10.33 -8.31 5.85
C GLN A 100 -10.08 -7.02 5.05
N ALA A 101 -10.36 -5.86 5.67
CA ALA A 101 -10.09 -4.56 5.05
C ALA A 101 -8.60 -4.37 4.71
N SER A 102 -7.69 -4.82 5.59
CA SER A 102 -6.25 -4.71 5.39
C SER A 102 -5.76 -5.52 4.18
N VAL A 103 -6.36 -6.70 3.92
CA VAL A 103 -6.05 -7.51 2.73
C VAL A 103 -6.42 -6.77 1.44
N HIS A 104 -7.55 -6.06 1.41
CA HIS A 104 -7.93 -5.27 0.23
C HIS A 104 -6.94 -4.12 -0.04
N LEU A 105 -6.52 -3.40 1.01
CA LEU A 105 -5.48 -2.37 0.89
C LEU A 105 -4.15 -2.95 0.43
N TRP A 106 -3.76 -4.11 0.97
CA TRP A 106 -2.53 -4.78 0.58
C TRP A 106 -2.56 -5.22 -0.88
N ASP A 107 -3.64 -5.87 -1.31
CA ASP A 107 -3.81 -6.34 -2.69
C ASP A 107 -3.76 -5.16 -3.69
N LEU A 108 -4.36 -4.00 -3.33
CA LEU A 108 -4.27 -2.77 -4.11
C LEU A 108 -2.84 -2.24 -4.20
N LEU A 109 -2.10 -2.15 -3.08
CA LEU A 109 -0.72 -1.66 -3.06
C LEU A 109 0.25 -2.55 -3.84
N GLU A 110 -0.01 -3.86 -3.87
CA GLU A 110 0.76 -4.82 -4.66
C GLU A 110 0.32 -4.88 -6.12
N GLY A 111 -0.78 -4.21 -6.50
CA GLY A 111 -1.32 -4.22 -7.86
C GLY A 111 -1.67 -5.63 -8.35
N LYS A 112 -2.24 -6.45 -7.46
CA LYS A 112 -2.54 -7.86 -7.79
C LYS A 112 -3.66 -7.94 -8.82
N GLU A 113 -3.52 -8.84 -9.80
CA GLU A 113 -4.58 -9.16 -10.77
C GLU A 113 -5.65 -10.08 -10.13
N LYS A 114 -6.34 -9.57 -9.09
CA LYS A 114 -7.37 -10.30 -8.35
C LYS A 114 -8.72 -9.60 -8.53
N PRO A 115 -9.78 -10.31 -8.94
CA PRO A 115 -11.08 -9.68 -9.13
C PRO A 115 -11.59 -8.97 -7.86
N VAL A 116 -11.94 -7.69 -7.97
CA VAL A 116 -12.46 -6.84 -6.89
C VAL A 116 -13.33 -5.73 -7.49
N CYS A 117 -14.50 -5.45 -6.90
CA CYS A 117 -15.41 -4.37 -7.32
C CYS A 117 -15.75 -4.35 -8.83
N GLY A 118 -15.79 -5.52 -9.50
CA GLY A 118 -16.05 -5.60 -10.96
C GLY A 118 -14.83 -5.33 -11.85
N THR A 119 -13.65 -5.15 -11.27
CA THR A 119 -12.35 -4.94 -11.93
C THR A 119 -11.26 -5.81 -11.26
N THR A 120 -9.98 -5.44 -11.41
CA THR A 120 -8.81 -6.05 -10.76
C THR A 120 -8.10 -5.07 -9.84
#